data_AF-A0A4V3AL82-F1
#
_entry.id   AF-A0A4V3AL82-F1
#
_cell.length_a   1.000
_cell.length_b   1.000
_cell.length_c   1.000
_cell.angle_alpha   90.00
_cell.angle_beta   90.00
_cell.angle_gamma   90.00
#
_symmetry.space_group_name_H-M   'P 1'
#
loop_
_entity.id
_entity.type
_entity.pdbx_description
1 polymer ?
#
loop_
_entity_poly.entity_id
_entity_poly.type
_entity_poly.pdbx_seq_one_letter_code
_entity_poly.pdbx_strand_id
1 'polypeptide(L)'
;MKRYAWLVVYSAPAALGGLLLGAIFSGLGFGLFGLLSPDTGFSHFAVGWSFGLFMAMFALMIGVLPVLLYGAPAYALTMYFSRASYFTATVLGIVPGLVLLAFGSSYGGMFLMFGAPVAWCTHFLAKRSPRLQQLGANNSFKPTPLRGAA
;
A
#
# COMPACT_ATOMS: atom_id res chain seq x y z
N MET A 1 -8.02 -10.72 21.09
CA MET A 1 -7.30 -11.50 20.05
C MET A 1 -8.14 -11.85 18.82
N LYS A 2 -9.35 -12.44 18.93
CA LYS A 2 -10.19 -12.80 17.76
C LYS A 2 -10.41 -11.64 16.76
N ARG A 3 -10.67 -10.42 17.24
CA ARG A 3 -10.86 -9.22 16.39
C ARG A 3 -9.62 -8.87 15.54
N TYR A 4 -8.42 -9.01 16.09
CA TYR A 4 -7.18 -8.74 15.38
C TYR A 4 -6.96 -9.74 14.24
N ALA A 5 -7.20 -11.04 14.49
CA ALA A 5 -7.09 -12.06 13.46
C ALA A 5 -8.01 -11.77 12.26
N TRP A 6 -9.25 -11.33 12.51
CA TRP A 6 -10.15 -10.90 11.44
C TRP A 6 -9.65 -9.67 10.68
N LEU A 7 -9.12 -8.65 11.38
CA LEU A 7 -8.55 -7.48 10.71
C LEU A 7 -7.40 -7.87 9.77
N VAL A 8 -6.53 -8.78 10.18
CA VAL A 8 -5.44 -9.29 9.31
C VAL A 8 -6.02 -9.97 8.08
N VAL A 9 -6.93 -10.93 8.25
CA VAL A 9 -7.56 -11.67 7.13
C VAL A 9 -8.25 -10.72 6.15
N TYR A 10 -9.01 -9.74 6.63
CA TYR A 10 -9.71 -8.79 5.76
C TYR A 10 -8.80 -7.72 5.17
N SER A 11 -7.65 -7.44 5.79
CA SER A 11 -6.66 -6.50 5.25
C SER A 11 -5.83 -7.11 4.12
N ALA A 12 -5.63 -8.43 4.11
CA ALA A 12 -4.88 -9.15 3.07
C ALA A 12 -5.36 -8.84 1.63
N PRO A 13 -6.66 -8.94 1.28
CA PRO A 13 -7.11 -8.62 -0.08
C PRO A 13 -6.92 -7.13 -0.43
N ALA A 14 -7.08 -6.21 0.53
CA ALA A 14 -6.79 -4.79 0.29
C ALA A 14 -5.28 -4.53 0.10
N ALA A 15 -4.44 -5.30 0.80
CA ALA A 15 -2.99 -5.24 0.66
C ALA A 15 -2.54 -5.77 -0.70
N LEU A 16 -3.09 -6.91 -1.15
CA LEU A 16 -2.83 -7.47 -2.48
C LEU A 16 -3.35 -6.57 -3.62
N GLY A 17 -4.57 -6.03 -3.49
CA GLY A 17 -5.10 -5.06 -4.43
C GLY A 17 -4.28 -3.77 -4.45
N GLY A 18 -3.78 -3.34 -3.28
CA GLY A 18 -2.90 -2.20 -3.15
C GLY A 18 -1.54 -2.42 -3.79
N LEU A 19 -0.99 -3.64 -3.68
CA LEU A 19 0.23 -4.05 -4.36
C LEU A 19 0.06 -3.97 -5.89
N LEU A 20 -1.03 -4.52 -6.42
CA LEU A 20 -1.34 -4.46 -7.86
C LEU A 20 -1.46 -3.03 -8.36
N LEU A 21 -2.31 -2.22 -7.72
CA LEU A 21 -2.54 -0.82 -8.14
C LEU A 21 -1.28 0.03 -7.95
N GLY A 22 -0.60 -0.10 -6.81
CA GLY A 22 0.61 0.64 -6.51
C GLY A 22 1.75 0.31 -7.46
N ALA A 23 1.90 -0.95 -7.87
CA ALA A 23 2.88 -1.37 -8.86
C ALA A 23 2.61 -0.72 -10.23
N ILE A 24 1.35 -0.70 -10.68
CA ILE A 24 0.94 -0.04 -11.93
C ILE A 24 1.21 1.47 -11.86
N PHE A 25 0.78 2.14 -10.78
CA PHE A 25 0.98 3.59 -10.63
C PHE A 25 2.47 3.96 -10.54
N SER A 26 3.28 3.15 -9.88
CA SER A 26 4.72 3.39 -9.79
C SER A 26 5.40 3.20 -11.15
N GLY A 27 5.02 2.16 -11.90
CA GLY A 27 5.52 1.94 -13.26
C GLY A 27 5.14 3.08 -14.23
N LEU A 28 3.90 3.59 -14.12
CA LEU A 28 3.47 4.79 -14.84
C LEU A 28 4.27 6.03 -14.44
N GLY A 29 4.49 6.23 -13.14
CA GLY A 29 5.30 7.32 -12.62
C GLY A 29 6.74 7.29 -13.15
N PHE A 30 7.32 6.10 -13.28
CA PHE A 30 8.65 5.94 -13.86
C PHE A 30 8.70 6.30 -15.34
N GLY A 31 7.72 5.87 -16.13
CA GLY A 31 7.61 6.26 -17.54
C GLY A 31 7.43 7.78 -17.73
N LEU A 32 6.64 8.42 -16.87
CA LEU A 32 6.48 9.88 -16.85
C LEU A 32 7.76 10.60 -16.41
N PHE A 33 8.52 10.05 -15.46
CA PHE A 33 9.81 10.61 -15.07
C PHE A 33 10.81 10.60 -16.24
N GLY A 34 10.77 9.56 -17.08
CA GLY A 34 11.56 9.52 -18.32
C GLY A 34 11.29 10.68 -19.28
N LEU A 35 10.07 11.25 -19.27
CA LEU A 35 9.70 12.43 -20.06
C LEU A 35 10.28 13.75 -19.54
N LEU A 36 10.88 13.76 -18.35
CA LEU A 36 11.54 14.95 -17.79
C LEU A 36 13.00 15.08 -18.24
N SER A 37 13.52 14.09 -18.98
CA SER A 37 14.90 14.12 -19.49
C SER A 37 15.01 15.07 -20.70
N PRO A 38 16.14 15.77 -20.90
CA PRO A 38 16.28 16.77 -21.96
C PRO A 38 16.14 16.21 -23.40
N ASP A 39 16.39 14.92 -23.60
CA ASP A 39 16.46 14.25 -24.91
C ASP A 39 15.15 13.55 -25.32
N THR A 40 13.99 14.04 -24.89
CA THR A 40 12.74 13.26 -24.95
C THR A 40 12.06 13.23 -26.31
N GLY A 41 12.10 12.06 -26.94
CA GLY A 41 11.12 11.61 -27.94
C GLY A 41 10.11 10.59 -27.36
N PHE A 42 9.03 10.31 -28.10
CA PHE A 42 8.02 9.30 -27.72
C PHE A 42 8.63 7.90 -27.47
N SER A 43 9.77 7.60 -28.11
CA SER A 43 10.56 6.39 -27.87
C SER A 43 11.02 6.24 -26.42
N HIS A 44 11.47 7.33 -25.76
CA HIS A 44 11.92 7.30 -24.37
C HIS A 44 10.76 7.05 -23.40
N PHE A 45 9.58 7.59 -23.70
CA PHE A 45 8.37 7.30 -22.93
C PHE A 45 7.99 5.82 -23.04
N ALA A 46 7.94 5.27 -24.26
CA ALA A 46 7.63 3.87 -24.48
C ALA A 46 8.61 2.95 -23.74
N VAL A 47 9.91 3.22 -23.84
CA VAL A 47 10.96 2.46 -23.14
C VAL A 47 10.81 2.56 -21.62
N GLY A 48 10.63 3.78 -21.09
CA GLY A 48 10.45 4.01 -19.65
C GLY A 48 9.19 3.33 -19.10
N TRP A 49 8.10 3.34 -19.88
CA TRP A 49 6.85 2.67 -19.50
C TRP A 49 6.96 1.15 -19.54
N SER A 50 7.55 0.58 -20.61
CA SER A 50 7.80 -0.86 -20.71
C SER A 50 8.72 -1.35 -19.59
N PHE A 51 9.78 -0.60 -19.29
CA PHE A 51 10.67 -0.90 -18.18
C PHE A 51 9.94 -0.79 -16.83
N GLY A 52 9.14 0.26 -16.62
CA GLY A 52 8.34 0.44 -15.41
C GLY A 52 7.34 -0.70 -15.17
N LEU A 53 6.65 -1.17 -16.23
CA LEU A 53 5.75 -2.32 -16.15
C LEU A 53 6.49 -3.63 -15.90
N PHE A 54 7.64 -3.82 -16.53
CA PHE A 54 8.51 -4.97 -16.27
C PHE A 54 8.92 -5.00 -14.80
N MET A 55 9.39 -3.87 -14.26
CA MET A 55 9.71 -3.72 -12.84
C MET A 55 8.50 -3.96 -11.93
N ALA A 56 7.32 -3.48 -12.32
CA ALA A 56 6.06 -3.73 -11.60
C ALA A 56 5.74 -5.22 -11.52
N MET A 57 6.00 -6.00 -12.57
CA MET A 57 5.83 -7.46 -12.57
C MET A 57 6.75 -8.14 -11.56
N PHE A 58 8.03 -7.75 -11.51
CA PHE A 58 8.97 -8.26 -10.49
C PHE A 58 8.55 -7.85 -9.07
N ALA A 59 8.14 -6.59 -8.89
CA ALA A 59 7.64 -6.09 -7.62
C ALA A 59 6.40 -6.86 -7.15
N LEU A 60 5.52 -7.29 -8.06
CA LEU A 60 4.39 -8.15 -7.74
C LEU A 60 4.85 -9.55 -7.30
N MET A 61 5.72 -10.19 -8.07
CA MET A 61 6.18 -11.55 -7.77
C MET A 61 6.89 -11.64 -6.41
N ILE A 62 7.76 -10.68 -6.12
CA ILE A 62 8.54 -10.66 -4.88
C ILE A 62 7.73 -10.03 -3.74
N GLY A 63 6.89 -9.03 -4.05
CA GLY A 63 6.18 -8.20 -3.07
C GLY A 63 4.99 -8.87 -2.40
N VAL A 64 4.40 -9.92 -2.98
CA VAL A 64 3.27 -10.64 -2.36
C VAL A 64 3.64 -11.14 -0.96
N LEU A 65 4.81 -11.75 -0.79
CA LEU A 65 5.24 -12.30 0.49
C LEU A 65 5.40 -11.24 1.59
N PRO A 66 6.20 -10.16 1.42
CA PRO A 66 6.31 -9.11 2.44
C PRO A 66 5.00 -8.35 2.65
N VAL A 67 4.16 -8.20 1.62
CA VAL A 67 2.83 -7.58 1.79
C VAL A 67 1.93 -8.43 2.69
N LEU A 68 1.95 -9.76 2.56
CA LEU A 68 1.14 -10.64 3.40
C LEU A 68 1.72 -10.85 4.79
N LEU A 69 3.04 -10.99 4.92
CA LEU A 69 3.70 -11.28 6.20
C LEU A 69 3.88 -10.03 7.07
N TYR A 70 4.13 -8.87 6.46
CA TYR A 70 4.38 -7.62 7.17
C TYR A 70 3.31 -6.57 6.89
N GLY A 71 3.01 -6.29 5.61
CA GLY A 71 2.11 -5.21 5.22
C GLY A 71 0.71 -5.32 5.81
N ALA A 72 0.04 -6.46 5.61
CA ALA A 72 -1.31 -6.72 6.11
C ALA A 72 -1.35 -6.73 7.65
N PRO A 73 -0.50 -7.47 8.38
CA PRO A 73 -0.48 -7.44 9.84
C PRO A 73 -0.17 -6.07 10.45
N ALA A 74 0.80 -5.34 9.90
CA ALA A 74 1.17 -4.01 10.39
C ALA A 74 0.06 -2.99 10.12
N TYR A 75 -0.59 -3.06 8.96
CA TYR A 75 -1.73 -2.21 8.65
C TYR A 75 -2.99 -2.56 9.47
N ALA A 76 -3.24 -3.85 9.72
CA ALA A 76 -4.28 -4.30 10.65
C ALA A 76 -4.04 -3.79 12.08
N LEU A 77 -2.77 -3.72 12.50
CA LEU A 77 -2.39 -3.17 13.80
C LEU A 77 -2.69 -1.66 13.90
N THR A 78 -2.36 -0.87 12.87
CA THR A 78 -2.67 0.58 12.88
C THR A 78 -4.18 0.83 12.83
N MET A 79 -4.94 -0.01 12.11
CA MET A 79 -6.41 -0.02 12.15
C MET A 79 -6.95 -0.36 13.55
N TYR A 80 -6.38 -1.35 14.22
CA TYR A 80 -6.78 -1.77 15.56
C TYR A 80 -6.64 -0.64 16.58
N PHE A 81 -5.60 0.17 16.46
CA PHE A 81 -5.39 1.36 17.30
C PHE A 81 -6.08 2.63 16.78
N SER A 82 -6.86 2.54 15.70
CA SER A 82 -7.51 3.69 15.05
C SER A 82 -6.54 4.81 14.64
N ARG A 83 -5.30 4.44 14.32
CA ARG A 83 -4.25 5.36 13.83
C ARG A 83 -4.01 5.23 12.33
N ALA A 84 -4.82 4.44 11.63
CA ALA A 84 -4.70 4.25 10.19
C ALA A 84 -4.99 5.56 9.43
N SER A 85 -3.93 6.18 8.93
CA SER A 85 -3.92 7.36 8.07
C SER A 85 -2.98 7.15 6.89
N TYR A 86 -3.11 7.97 5.83
CA TYR A 86 -2.17 7.95 4.71
C TYR A 86 -0.72 8.14 5.17
N PHE A 87 -0.47 8.98 6.17
CA PHE A 87 0.87 9.15 6.74
C PHE A 87 1.41 7.85 7.34
N THR A 88 0.63 7.19 8.21
CA THR A 88 1.05 5.90 8.78
C THR A 88 1.22 4.81 7.72
N ALA A 89 0.39 4.81 6.67
CA ALA A 89 0.53 3.88 5.56
C ALA A 89 1.85 4.14 4.81
N THR A 90 2.19 5.40 4.51
CA THR A 90 3.48 5.77 3.90
C THR A 90 4.65 5.25 4.74
N VAL A 91 4.63 5.50 6.05
CA VAL A 91 5.70 5.03 6.96
C VAL A 91 5.82 3.51 6.89
N LEU A 92 4.71 2.78 6.96
CA LEU A 92 4.72 1.32 6.85
C LEU A 92 5.27 0.83 5.52
N GLY A 93 4.95 1.49 4.41
CA GLY A 93 5.42 1.14 3.07
C GLY A 93 6.91 1.41 2.85
N ILE A 94 7.45 2.46 3.47
CA ILE A 94 8.85 2.89 3.31
C ILE A 94 9.81 2.09 4.20
N VAL A 95 9.38 1.66 5.40
CA VAL A 95 10.24 0.98 6.39
C VAL A 95 10.99 -0.23 5.82
N PRO A 96 10.37 -1.20 5.11
CA PRO A 96 11.10 -2.32 4.52
C PRO A 96 12.18 -1.88 3.53
N GLY A 97 11.92 -0.83 2.76
CA GLY A 97 12.89 -0.26 1.83
C GLY A 97 14.08 0.39 2.53
N LEU A 98 13.84 1.12 3.63
CA LEU A 98 14.92 1.69 4.45
C LEU A 98 15.78 0.60 5.11
N VAL A 99 15.14 -0.47 5.61
CA VAL A 99 15.87 -1.62 6.18
C VAL A 99 16.72 -2.29 5.10
N LEU A 100 16.15 -2.59 3.93
CA LEU A 100 16.89 -3.21 2.84
C LEU A 100 18.01 -2.33 2.29
N LEU A 101 17.85 -1.00 2.26
CA LEU A 101 18.92 -0.08 1.88
C LEU A 101 20.18 -0.25 2.74
N ALA A 102 20.02 -0.57 4.03
CA ALA A 102 21.16 -0.81 4.91
C ALA A 102 21.93 -2.11 4.57
N PHE A 103 21.30 -3.06 3.86
CA PHE A 103 21.90 -4.32 3.43
C PHE A 103 22.29 -4.33 1.93
N GLY A 104 21.77 -3.40 1.13
CA GLY A 104 22.09 -3.27 -0.29
C GLY A 104 21.22 -2.24 -1.02
N SER A 105 21.86 -1.36 -1.79
CA SER A 105 21.19 -0.22 -2.45
C SER A 105 20.19 -0.64 -3.53
N SER A 106 20.48 -1.71 -4.28
CA SER A 106 19.65 -2.13 -5.43
C SER A 106 18.24 -2.57 -5.02
N TYR A 107 18.10 -3.33 -3.92
CA TYR A 107 16.79 -3.79 -3.44
C TYR A 107 16.05 -2.71 -2.65
N GLY A 108 16.78 -1.94 -1.82
CA GLY A 108 16.17 -0.88 -1.03
C GLY A 108 15.53 0.20 -1.91
N GLY A 109 16.18 0.60 -3.01
CA GLY A 109 15.61 1.57 -3.96
C GLY A 109 14.28 1.12 -4.56
N MET A 110 14.15 -0.15 -4.95
CA MET A 110 12.88 -0.69 -5.47
C MET A 110 11.79 -0.66 -4.39
N PHE A 111 12.08 -1.17 -3.20
CA PHE A 111 11.09 -1.18 -2.12
C PHE A 111 10.64 0.22 -1.70
N LEU A 112 11.52 1.22 -1.75
CA LEU A 112 11.16 2.61 -1.50
C LEU A 112 10.28 3.19 -2.60
N MET A 113 10.65 2.98 -3.86
CA MET A 113 9.92 3.52 -5.01
C MET A 113 8.49 2.98 -5.08
N PHE A 114 8.32 1.67 -4.89
CA PHE A 114 7.00 1.02 -4.96
C PHE A 114 6.25 1.03 -3.62
N GLY A 115 6.94 1.04 -2.49
CA GLY A 115 6.34 0.82 -1.17
C GLY A 115 5.33 1.89 -0.75
N ALA A 116 5.62 3.17 -1.01
CA ALA A 116 4.70 4.26 -0.67
C ALA A 116 3.41 4.24 -1.51
N PRO A 117 3.46 4.18 -2.86
CA PRO A 117 2.25 4.02 -3.69
C PRO A 117 1.42 2.79 -3.33
N VAL A 118 2.08 1.64 -3.10
CA VAL A 118 1.40 0.41 -2.68
C VAL A 118 0.65 0.61 -1.36
N ALA A 119 1.30 1.20 -0.35
CA ALA A 119 0.67 1.45 0.93
C ALA A 119 -0.50 2.46 0.84
N TRP A 120 -0.40 3.47 -0.01
CA TRP A 120 -1.51 4.39 -0.28
C TRP A 120 -2.70 3.70 -0.93
N CYS A 121 -2.46 2.87 -1.95
CA CYS A 121 -3.50 2.08 -2.58
C CYS A 121 -4.13 1.10 -1.60
N THR A 122 -3.33 0.45 -0.74
CA THR A 122 -3.85 -0.40 0.35
C THR A 122 -4.74 0.38 1.29
N HIS A 123 -4.31 1.56 1.77
CA HIS A 123 -5.11 2.39 2.67
C HIS A 123 -6.42 2.82 2.00
N PHE A 124 -6.36 3.24 0.73
CA PHE A 124 -7.52 3.64 -0.05
C PHE A 124 -8.53 2.51 -0.23
N LEU A 125 -8.08 1.31 -0.62
CA LEU A 125 -8.94 0.13 -0.77
C LEU A 125 -9.52 -0.31 0.58
N ALA A 126 -8.69 -0.33 1.62
CA ALA A 126 -9.11 -0.70 2.95
C ALA A 126 -10.15 0.29 3.52
N LYS A 127 -9.97 1.60 3.27
CA LYS A 127 -10.93 2.64 3.64
C LYS A 127 -12.24 2.51 2.89
N ARG A 128 -12.30 1.86 1.73
CA ARG A 128 -13.55 1.62 0.97
C ARG A 128 -14.20 0.27 1.25
N SER A 129 -13.57 -0.59 2.02
CA SER A 129 -14.12 -1.90 2.39
C SER A 129 -15.08 -1.78 3.59
N PRO A 130 -16.38 -2.06 3.42
CA PRO A 130 -17.35 -1.96 4.51
C PRO A 130 -17.01 -2.86 5.70
N ARG A 131 -16.48 -4.06 5.43
CA ARG A 131 -16.09 -5.02 6.48
C ARG A 131 -14.94 -4.51 7.34
N LEU A 132 -13.92 -3.93 6.70
CA LEU A 132 -12.79 -3.34 7.44
C LEU A 132 -13.21 -2.10 8.22
N GLN A 133 -14.06 -1.26 7.64
CA GLN A 133 -14.63 -0.11 8.35
C GLN A 133 -15.43 -0.54 9.58
N GLN A 134 -16.30 -1.55 9.47
CA GLN A 134 -17.08 -2.05 10.62
C GLN A 134 -16.16 -2.58 11.73
N LEU A 135 -15.11 -3.32 11.36
CA LEU A 135 -14.16 -3.88 12.32
C LEU A 135 -13.24 -2.82 12.94
N GLY A 136 -12.94 -1.73 12.23
CA GLY A 136 -12.10 -0.61 12.70
C GLY A 136 -12.88 0.48 13.45
N ALA A 137 -14.11 0.77 13.04
CA ALA A 137 -14.95 1.87 13.54
C ALA A 137 -15.85 1.49 14.73
N ASN A 138 -15.87 0.21 15.15
CA ASN A 138 -16.57 -0.25 16.36
C ASN A 138 -15.92 0.22 17.68
N ASN A 139 -15.33 1.40 17.68
CA ASN A 139 -15.03 2.13 18.90
C ASN A 139 -16.24 3.01 19.16
N SER A 140 -17.13 2.53 20.04
CA SER A 140 -17.97 3.19 21.07
C SER A 140 -18.29 4.72 21.05
N PHE A 141 -17.94 5.48 20.02
CA PHE A 141 -18.09 6.93 19.90
C PHE A 141 -19.19 7.35 18.93
N LYS A 142 -19.84 6.40 18.24
CA LYS A 142 -21.18 6.71 17.74
C LYS A 142 -22.06 6.84 18.98
N PRO A 143 -22.64 8.04 19.25
CA PRO A 143 -23.60 8.16 20.34
C PRO A 143 -24.65 7.08 20.10
N THR A 144 -24.85 6.23 21.11
CA THR A 144 -25.96 5.29 21.12
C THR A 144 -27.19 6.07 20.69
N PRO A 145 -27.89 5.69 19.61
CA PRO A 145 -29.10 6.40 19.23
C PRO A 145 -29.98 6.47 20.47
N LEU A 146 -30.38 7.69 20.86
CA LEU A 146 -31.24 7.89 22.02
C LEU A 146 -32.45 6.97 21.83
N ARG A 147 -32.54 5.92 22.65
CA ARG A 147 -33.72 5.06 22.71
C ARG A 147 -34.90 5.99 22.99
N GLY A 148 -35.77 6.21 22.01
CA GLY A 148 -36.97 7.03 22.18
C GLY A 148 -37.09 8.27 21.29
N ALA A 149 -36.26 8.48 20.27
CA ALA A 149 -36.62 9.42 19.18
C ALA A 149 -37.54 8.71 18.18
N ALA A 150 -38.78 8.48 18.60
CA ALA A 150 -39.92 8.13 17.77
C ALA A 150 -40.95 9.26 17.88
#